data_AF-A0AAW2PN98-F1
#
_entry.id   AF-A0AAW2PN98-F1
#
_cell.length_a   1.000
_cell.length_b   1.000
_cell.length_c   1.000
_cell.angle_alpha   90.00
_cell.angle_beta   90.00
_cell.angle_gamma   90.00
#
_symmetry.space_group_name_H-M   'P 1'
#
loop_
_entity.id
_entity.type
_entity.pdbx_description
1 polymer ?
#
loop_
_entity_poly.entity_id
_entity_poly.type
_entity_poly.pdbx_seq_one_letter_code
_entity_poly.pdbx_strand_id
1 'polypeptide(L)'
;MGSRGVVLGKALLNMFVVLILWLNFSAAECLDRMSKHVSSENSSQVETPHFKNRFRRIVLSIVLGVVTGFICALLFALLVRYFVKYINRTPILKGPVVFSPKISPRTLKSALSNEPQLLGSSSCGKYYKAVLDNGLTVAVKGLEPFTGTSPAGVQNKAMKRKIQQELEVLAGLRHRN
;
A
#
# COMPACT_ATOMS: atom_id res chain seq x y z
N MET A 1 5.74 6.74 13.97
CA MET A 1 4.66 7.41 13.19
C MET A 1 3.89 6.49 12.22
N GLY A 2 4.01 5.15 12.26
CA GLY A 2 3.29 4.25 11.34
C GLY A 2 1.92 3.73 11.82
N SER A 3 1.68 3.68 13.14
CA SER A 3 0.49 3.02 13.70
C SER A 3 -0.82 3.80 13.50
N ARG A 4 -0.77 5.14 13.56
CA ARG A 4 -1.94 6.02 13.40
C ARG A 4 -2.61 5.91 12.03
N GLY A 5 -1.82 5.72 10.97
CA GLY A 5 -2.35 5.59 9.60
C GLY A 5 -3.08 4.26 9.36
N VAL A 6 -2.64 3.18 10.01
CA VAL A 6 -3.27 1.86 9.89
C VAL A 6 -4.60 1.81 10.65
N VAL A 7 -4.65 2.44 11.82
CA VAL A 7 -5.88 2.55 12.62
C VAL A 7 -6.91 3.42 11.90
N LEU A 8 -6.49 4.53 11.31
CA LEU A 8 -7.38 5.41 10.55
C LEU A 8 -7.91 4.73 9.27
N GLY A 9 -7.08 3.95 8.58
CA GLY A 9 -7.50 3.17 7.40
C GLY A 9 -8.53 2.10 7.74
N LYS A 10 -8.34 1.37 8.85
CA LYS A 10 -9.31 0.39 9.36
C LYS A 10 -10.63 1.05 9.77
N ALA A 11 -10.57 2.20 10.44
CA ALA A 11 -11.76 2.94 10.84
C ALA A 11 -12.57 3.44 9.63
N LEU A 12 -11.89 3.94 8.59
CA LEU A 12 -12.54 4.36 7.35
C LEU A 12 -13.17 3.19 6.61
N LEU A 13 -12.47 2.04 6.49
CA LEU A 13 -13.03 0.85 5.87
C LEU A 13 -14.27 0.34 6.61
N ASN A 14 -14.22 0.28 7.94
CA ASN A 14 -15.38 -0.11 8.75
C ASN A 14 -16.55 0.87 8.58
N MET A 15 -16.28 2.18 8.56
CA MET A 15 -17.29 3.21 8.26
C MET A 15 -17.93 2.99 6.87
N PHE A 16 -17.14 2.66 5.85
CA PHE A 16 -17.66 2.36 4.51
C PHE A 16 -18.50 1.09 4.47
N VAL A 17 -18.09 0.01 5.15
CA VAL A 17 -18.87 -1.23 5.23
C VAL A 17 -20.20 -0.98 5.94
N VAL A 18 -20.19 -0.23 7.05
CA VAL A 18 -21.41 0.17 7.77
C VAL A 18 -22.30 1.04 6.89
N LEU A 19 -21.75 1.98 6.13
CA LEU A 19 -22.49 2.80 5.20
C LEU A 19 -23.14 1.96 4.07
N ILE A 20 -22.41 0.99 3.52
CA ILE A 20 -22.96 0.06 2.51
C ILE A 20 -24.08 -0.78 3.13
N LEU A 21 -23.89 -1.33 4.33
CA LEU A 21 -24.93 -2.10 5.04
C LEU A 21 -26.16 -1.24 5.34
N TRP A 22 -25.98 0.00 5.76
CA TRP A 22 -27.06 0.96 5.98
C TRP A 22 -27.81 1.28 4.69
N LEU A 23 -27.10 1.56 3.59
CA LEU A 23 -27.73 1.84 2.30
C LEU A 23 -28.51 0.62 1.77
N ASN A 24 -27.99 -0.59 1.96
CA ASN A 24 -28.70 -1.82 1.59
C ASN A 24 -29.92 -2.04 2.48
N PHE A 25 -29.81 -1.80 3.80
CA PHE A 25 -30.93 -1.91 4.73
C PHE A 25 -32.03 -0.89 4.40
N SER A 26 -31.67 0.36 4.17
CA SER A 26 -32.61 1.41 3.76
C SER A 26 -33.23 1.13 2.39
N ALA A 27 -32.48 0.57 1.43
CA ALA A 27 -33.04 0.15 0.15
C ALA A 27 -34.05 -1.01 0.32
N ALA A 28 -33.74 -1.99 1.18
CA ALA A 28 -34.64 -3.10 1.49
C ALA A 28 -35.92 -2.62 2.20
N GLU A 29 -35.80 -1.70 3.14
CA GLU A 29 -36.94 -1.14 3.89
C GLU A 29 -37.84 -0.28 2.97
N CYS A 30 -37.26 0.50 2.06
CA CYS A 30 -38.01 1.25 1.05
C CYS A 30 -38.73 0.32 0.06
N LEU A 31 -38.10 -0.78 -0.34
CA LEU A 31 -38.71 -1.78 -1.22
C LEU A 31 -39.89 -2.50 -0.53
N ASP A 32 -39.73 -2.84 0.75
CA ASP A 32 -40.78 -3.46 1.57
C ASP A 32 -41.99 -2.53 1.75
N ARG A 33 -41.76 -1.24 2.07
CA ARG A 33 -42.83 -0.22 2.18
C ARG A 33 -43.55 0.02 0.87
N MET A 34 -42.83 0.03 -0.25
CA MET A 34 -43.43 0.19 -1.58
C MET A 34 -44.26 -1.04 -1.96
N SER A 35 -43.85 -2.25 -1.58
CA SER A 35 -44.66 -3.47 -1.77
C SER A 35 -45.98 -3.42 -0.97
N LYS A 36 -45.92 -2.91 0.27
CA LYS A 36 -47.09 -2.77 1.15
C LYS A 36 -48.10 -1.74 0.62
N HIS A 37 -47.62 -0.62 0.08
CA HIS A 37 -48.49 0.39 -0.53
C HIS A 37 -49.15 -0.10 -1.81
N VAL A 38 -48.40 -0.79 -2.68
CA VAL A 38 -48.94 -1.38 -3.92
C VAL A 38 -50.02 -2.43 -3.65
N SER A 39 -49.90 -3.20 -2.56
CA SER A 39 -50.94 -4.16 -2.17
C SER A 39 -52.20 -3.52 -1.57
N SER A 40 -52.13 -2.25 -1.16
CA SER A 40 -53.23 -1.54 -0.48
C SER A 40 -53.95 -0.51 -1.37
N GLU A 41 -53.39 -0.15 -2.53
CA GLU A 41 -53.93 0.86 -3.45
C GLU A 41 -54.84 0.28 -4.56
N ASN A 42 -55.26 -0.98 -4.47
CA ASN A 42 -56.04 -1.65 -5.52
C ASN A 42 -57.57 -1.38 -5.48
N SER A 43 -58.04 -0.43 -4.65
CA SER A 43 -59.43 0.03 -4.65
C SER A 43 -59.52 1.55 -4.84
N SER A 44 -60.34 1.96 -5.81
CA SER A 44 -60.83 3.33 -6.15
C SER A 44 -60.02 4.19 -7.16
N GLN A 45 -60.38 4.03 -8.45
CA GLN A 45 -60.68 5.03 -9.51
C GLN A 45 -60.70 6.55 -9.10
N VAL A 46 -60.30 7.59 -9.87
CA VAL A 46 -60.61 8.04 -11.26
C VAL A 46 -59.69 9.25 -11.68
N GLU A 47 -59.38 9.33 -12.99
CA GLU A 47 -58.94 10.46 -13.87
C GLU A 47 -57.58 11.21 -13.77
N THR A 48 -57.11 11.63 -14.95
CA THR A 48 -55.73 11.87 -15.44
C THR A 48 -54.99 13.09 -14.88
N PRO A 49 -53.65 13.00 -14.61
CA PRO A 49 -52.61 12.85 -15.64
C PRO A 49 -51.69 11.64 -15.36
N HIS A 50 -52.30 10.45 -15.39
CA HIS A 50 -51.65 9.19 -14.99
C HIS A 50 -50.41 8.84 -15.85
N PHE A 51 -50.36 9.27 -17.11
CA PHE A 51 -49.23 9.02 -18.01
C PHE A 51 -48.00 9.87 -17.64
N LYS A 52 -48.15 11.19 -17.48
CA LYS A 52 -47.04 12.10 -17.16
C LYS A 52 -46.39 11.76 -15.81
N ASN A 53 -47.20 11.33 -14.83
CA ASN A 53 -46.71 10.91 -13.51
C ASN A 53 -45.98 9.56 -13.56
N ARG A 54 -46.43 8.59 -14.36
CA ARG A 54 -45.71 7.33 -14.58
C ARG A 54 -44.38 7.53 -15.29
N PHE A 55 -44.35 8.30 -16.37
CA PHE A 55 -43.10 8.61 -17.08
C PHE A 55 -42.12 9.38 -16.18
N ARG A 56 -42.60 10.35 -15.40
CA ARG A 56 -41.78 11.05 -14.41
C ARG A 56 -41.20 10.10 -13.36
N ARG A 57 -41.98 9.13 -12.87
CA ARG A 57 -41.50 8.11 -11.92
C ARG A 57 -40.41 7.24 -12.53
N ILE A 58 -40.60 6.79 -13.78
CA ILE A 58 -39.60 5.97 -14.51
C ILE A 58 -38.32 6.77 -14.72
N VAL A 59 -38.41 8.01 -15.23
CA VAL A 59 -37.25 8.88 -15.43
C VAL A 59 -36.54 9.16 -14.11
N LEU A 60 -37.26 9.46 -13.03
CA LEU A 60 -36.67 9.68 -11.70
C LEU A 60 -35.95 8.43 -11.19
N SER A 61 -36.50 7.23 -11.43
CA SER A 61 -35.85 5.98 -11.02
C SER A 61 -34.54 5.73 -11.77
N ILE A 62 -34.50 6.03 -13.06
CA ILE A 62 -33.30 5.89 -13.90
C ILE A 62 -32.26 6.92 -13.45
N VAL A 63 -32.66 8.19 -13.27
CA VAL A 63 -31.75 9.25 -12.81
C VAL A 63 -31.20 8.91 -11.43
N LEU A 64 -32.02 8.46 -10.48
CA LEU A 64 -31.55 8.02 -9.17
C LEU A 64 -30.55 6.88 -9.30
N GLY A 65 -30.87 5.84 -10.09
CA GLY A 65 -30.00 4.69 -10.30
C GLY A 65 -28.64 5.06 -10.92
N VAL A 66 -28.62 6.00 -11.88
CA VAL A 66 -27.37 6.51 -12.47
C VAL A 66 -26.56 7.27 -11.44
N VAL A 67 -27.21 8.12 -10.64
CA VAL A 67 -26.53 8.90 -9.59
C VAL A 67 -25.95 8.00 -8.51
N THR A 68 -26.73 7.05 -7.97
CA THR A 68 -26.22 6.09 -6.98
C THR A 68 -25.15 5.17 -7.55
N GLY A 69 -25.34 4.66 -8.77
CA GLY A 69 -24.35 3.85 -9.47
C GLY A 69 -23.02 4.58 -9.67
N PHE A 70 -23.06 5.85 -10.07
CA PHE A 70 -21.87 6.69 -10.25
C PHE A 70 -21.14 6.94 -8.93
N ILE A 71 -21.87 7.25 -7.85
CA ILE A 71 -21.29 7.43 -6.52
C ILE A 71 -20.64 6.12 -6.05
N CYS A 72 -21.31 4.98 -6.19
CA CYS A 72 -20.76 3.67 -5.85
C CYS A 72 -19.51 3.34 -6.66
N ALA A 73 -19.50 3.61 -7.96
CA ALA A 73 -18.34 3.38 -8.83
C ALA A 73 -17.13 4.23 -8.41
N LEU A 74 -17.34 5.50 -8.07
CA LEU A 74 -16.28 6.38 -7.57
C LEU A 74 -15.71 5.88 -6.25
N LEU A 75 -16.57 5.53 -5.30
CA LEU A 75 -16.15 4.97 -4.01
C LEU A 75 -15.35 3.68 -4.20
N PHE A 76 -15.81 2.78 -5.07
CA PHE A 76 -15.11 1.54 -5.39
C PHE A 76 -13.74 1.81 -6.03
N ALA A 77 -13.67 2.73 -7.00
CA ALA A 77 -12.41 3.11 -7.64
C ALA A 77 -11.41 3.72 -6.65
N LEU A 78 -11.89 4.57 -5.72
CA LEU A 78 -11.07 5.12 -4.65
C LEU A 78 -10.59 4.04 -3.68
N LEU A 79 -11.46 3.09 -3.34
CA LEU A 79 -11.14 1.97 -2.48
C LEU A 79 -10.07 1.08 -3.12
N VAL A 80 -10.24 0.71 -4.39
CA VAL A 80 -9.24 -0.03 -5.17
C VAL A 80 -7.92 0.74 -5.23
N ARG A 81 -7.93 2.03 -5.57
CA ARG A 81 -6.71 2.86 -5.56
C ARG A 81 -6.04 2.88 -4.19
N TYR A 82 -6.82 2.96 -3.11
CA TYR A 82 -6.29 2.94 -1.75
C TYR A 82 -5.71 1.57 -1.39
N PHE A 83 -6.38 0.47 -1.74
CA PHE A 83 -5.90 -0.89 -1.57
C PHE A 83 -4.62 -1.14 -2.36
N VAL A 84 -4.57 -0.76 -3.63
CA VAL A 84 -3.34 -0.83 -4.44
C VAL A 84 -2.23 -0.01 -3.81
N LYS A 85 -2.51 1.21 -3.34
CA LYS A 85 -1.53 2.05 -2.63
C LYS A 85 -1.09 1.45 -1.30
N TYR A 86 -1.97 0.73 -0.60
CA TYR A 86 -1.71 0.08 0.68
C TYR A 86 -0.90 -1.21 0.51
N ILE A 87 -1.21 -2.04 -0.48
CA ILE A 87 -0.44 -3.24 -0.82
C ILE A 87 0.92 -2.84 -1.42
N ASN A 88 0.96 -1.80 -2.26
CA ASN A 88 2.21 -1.24 -2.79
C ASN A 88 3.00 -0.41 -1.77
N ARG A 89 2.44 -0.14 -0.58
CA ARG A 89 3.24 0.33 0.57
C ARG A 89 4.01 -0.87 1.11
N THR A 90 5.22 -1.02 0.57
CA THR A 90 6.19 -2.03 1.01
C THR A 90 6.21 -2.19 2.52
N PRO A 91 6.11 -3.41 3.06
CA PRO A 91 6.22 -3.64 4.49
C PRO A 91 7.54 -3.04 4.99
N ILE A 92 7.42 -2.13 5.93
CA ILE A 92 8.54 -1.45 6.56
C ILE A 92 9.19 -2.48 7.49
N LEU A 93 10.41 -2.88 7.14
CA LEU A 93 11.38 -3.69 7.89
C LEU A 93 11.11 -5.22 7.96
N LYS A 94 11.43 -5.94 6.87
CA LYS A 94 12.29 -7.11 7.09
C LYS A 94 13.58 -6.56 7.72
N GLY A 95 13.93 -7.05 8.92
CA GLY A 95 15.10 -6.56 9.67
C GLY A 95 16.39 -6.61 8.85
N PRO A 96 17.47 -5.97 9.33
CA PRO A 96 18.76 -6.01 8.65
C PRO A 96 19.13 -7.46 8.34
N VAL A 97 19.51 -7.75 7.09
CA VAL A 97 19.95 -9.08 6.67
C VAL A 97 21.24 -9.37 7.45
N VAL A 98 21.14 -10.24 8.47
CA VAL A 98 22.27 -10.58 9.33
C VAL A 98 22.99 -11.78 8.72
N PHE A 99 24.25 -11.57 8.34
CA PHE A 99 25.15 -12.66 7.95
C PHE A 99 25.85 -13.20 9.20
N SER A 100 26.09 -14.51 9.21
CA SER A 100 26.96 -15.15 10.19
C SER A 100 28.33 -15.39 9.54
N PRO A 101 29.45 -14.99 10.17
CA PRO A 101 29.56 -14.44 11.52
C PRO A 101 29.05 -12.99 11.62
N LYS A 102 28.44 -12.65 12.78
CA LYS A 102 27.89 -11.32 13.03
C LYS A 102 29.02 -10.31 13.24
N ILE A 103 29.25 -9.46 12.24
CA ILE A 103 30.29 -8.42 12.29
C ILE A 103 29.74 -7.20 13.05
N SER A 104 30.46 -6.74 14.07
CA SER A 104 30.09 -5.53 14.81
C SER A 104 30.42 -4.28 13.97
N PRO A 105 29.56 -3.25 13.95
CA PRO A 105 29.83 -2.03 13.20
C PRO A 105 31.04 -1.26 13.75
N ARG A 106 31.36 -1.42 15.03
CA ARG A 106 32.53 -0.80 15.66
C ARG A 106 33.82 -1.41 15.14
N THR A 107 33.89 -2.74 15.11
CA THR A 107 35.05 -3.48 14.58
C THR A 107 35.24 -3.21 13.10
N LEU A 108 34.16 -3.14 12.31
CA LEU A 108 34.27 -2.80 10.90
C LEU A 108 34.81 -1.39 10.69
N LYS A 109 34.34 -0.43 11.50
CA LYS A 109 34.80 0.96 11.43
C LYS A 109 36.28 1.09 11.81
N SER A 110 36.73 0.42 12.88
CA SER A 110 38.15 0.42 13.25
C SER A 110 39.02 -0.23 12.18
N ALA A 111 38.56 -1.35 11.60
CA ALA A 111 39.28 -2.03 10.52
C ALA A 111 39.37 -1.19 9.23
N LEU A 112 38.38 -0.34 8.96
CA LEU A 112 38.41 0.62 7.84
C LEU A 112 39.23 1.88 8.14
N SER A 113 39.54 2.17 9.40
CA SER A 113 40.39 3.31 9.78
C SER A 113 41.89 2.93 9.84
N ASN A 114 42.21 1.66 10.10
CA ASN A 114 43.57 1.12 10.09
C ASN A 114 44.01 0.69 8.68
N GLU A 115 44.11 1.65 7.75
CA GLU A 115 44.62 1.47 6.39
C GLU A 115 43.98 0.31 5.57
N PRO A 116 42.73 0.48 5.11
CA PRO A 116 42.10 -0.52 4.26
C PRO A 116 42.79 -0.58 2.89
N GLN A 117 43.20 -1.78 2.48
CA GLN A 117 43.77 -1.99 1.14
C GLN A 117 42.65 -1.92 0.10
N LEU A 118 42.74 -0.98 -0.86
CA LEU A 118 41.79 -0.92 -1.97
C LEU A 118 41.96 -2.16 -2.86
N LEU A 119 40.89 -2.94 -2.98
CA LEU A 119 40.82 -4.09 -3.89
C LEU A 119 40.43 -3.68 -5.30
N GLY A 120 39.59 -2.65 -5.43
CA GLY A 120 39.15 -2.15 -6.71
C GLY A 120 38.08 -1.09 -6.60
N SER A 121 37.80 -0.42 -7.71
CA SER A 121 36.75 0.59 -7.84
C SER A 121 35.86 0.23 -9.03
N SER A 122 34.55 0.35 -8.86
CA SER A 122 33.56 0.11 -9.89
C SER A 122 32.50 1.22 -9.86
N SER A 123 31.68 1.31 -10.90
CA SER A 123 30.51 2.19 -10.93
C SER A 123 29.52 1.92 -9.78
N CYS A 124 29.56 0.71 -9.20
CA CYS A 124 28.74 0.33 -8.04
C CYS A 124 29.41 0.56 -6.67
N GLY A 125 30.59 1.18 -6.62
CA GLY A 125 31.29 1.53 -5.38
C GLY A 125 32.74 1.02 -5.30
N LYS A 126 33.39 1.33 -4.19
CA LYS A 126 34.78 0.96 -3.89
C LYS A 126 34.83 -0.29 -3.01
N TYR A 127 35.81 -1.14 -3.26
CA TYR A 127 35.99 -2.39 -2.54
C TYR A 127 37.29 -2.34 -1.75
N TYR A 128 37.20 -2.69 -0.48
CA TYR A 128 38.32 -2.63 0.45
C TYR A 128 38.54 -3.98 1.09
N LYS A 129 39.80 -4.36 1.29
CA LYS A 129 40.19 -5.47 2.15
C LYS A 129 40.50 -4.91 3.53
N ALA A 130 39.89 -5.51 4.54
CA ALA A 130 40.09 -5.14 5.94
C ALA A 130 40.26 -6.41 6.78
N VAL A 131 41.08 -6.31 7.83
CA VAL A 131 41.24 -7.37 8.83
C VAL A 131 40.56 -6.90 10.10
N LEU A 132 39.60 -7.70 10.58
CA LEU A 132 38.86 -7.44 11.82
C LEU A 132 39.75 -7.75 13.05
N ASP A 133 39.30 -7.32 14.24
CA ASP A 133 40.03 -7.45 15.52
C ASP A 133 40.38 -8.92 15.89
N ASN A 134 39.39 -9.79 16.02
CA ASN A 134 39.13 -10.78 15.01
C ASN A 134 40.22 -11.71 14.47
N GLY A 135 41.10 -11.15 13.64
CA GLY A 135 41.90 -11.87 12.65
C GLY A 135 41.15 -12.26 11.37
N LEU A 136 39.82 -12.08 11.30
CA LEU A 136 39.05 -12.40 10.08
C LEU A 136 39.32 -11.36 8.99
N THR A 137 39.76 -11.82 7.83
CA THR A 137 39.90 -10.98 6.63
C THR A 137 38.56 -10.88 5.91
N VAL A 138 38.10 -9.66 5.67
CA VAL A 138 36.82 -9.37 5.01
C VAL A 138 37.00 -8.44 3.83
N ALA A 139 36.13 -8.60 2.83
CA ALA A 139 35.97 -7.65 1.73
C ALA A 139 34.77 -6.74 2.01
N VAL A 140 35.00 -5.43 2.00
CA VAL A 140 34.01 -4.41 2.33
C VAL A 140 33.69 -3.61 1.08
N LYS A 141 32.42 -3.63 0.66
CA LYS A 141 31.92 -2.78 -0.41
C LYS A 141 31.40 -1.47 0.19
N GLY A 142 32.11 -0.37 -0.07
CA GLY A 142 31.68 0.98 0.27
C GLY A 142 30.57 1.44 -0.66
N LEU A 143 29.38 1.64 -0.11
CA LEU A 143 28.28 2.30 -0.81
C LEU A 143 28.50 3.80 -0.65
N GLU A 144 28.70 4.51 -1.76
CA GLU A 144 28.99 5.94 -1.75
C GLU A 144 27.85 6.72 -1.07
N PRO A 145 28.14 7.78 -0.30
CA PRO A 145 27.13 8.45 0.49
C PRO A 145 26.00 8.96 -0.40
N PHE A 146 24.77 8.81 0.10
CA PHE A 146 23.54 9.37 -0.47
C PHE A 146 23.50 10.91 -0.41
N THR A 147 24.64 11.58 -0.52
CA THR A 147 24.83 13.03 -0.51
C THR A 147 24.77 13.56 -1.94
N GLY A 148 23.64 13.34 -2.59
CA GLY A 148 23.26 14.06 -3.80
C GLY A 148 22.10 14.97 -3.43
N THR A 149 22.34 16.28 -3.41
CA THR A 149 21.36 17.36 -3.32
C THR A 149 20.43 17.34 -4.53
N SER A 150 19.60 16.31 -4.61
CA SER A 150 18.58 16.10 -5.63
C SER A 150 17.29 15.70 -4.91
N PRO A 151 16.09 15.80 -5.51
CA PRO A 151 14.82 15.48 -4.84
C PRO A 151 14.71 13.96 -4.61
N ALA A 152 15.50 13.47 -3.67
CA ALA A 152 16.04 12.11 -3.62
C ALA A 152 15.30 11.19 -2.64
N GLY A 153 14.15 11.61 -2.10
CA GLY A 153 13.39 10.80 -1.14
C GLY A 153 12.83 9.50 -1.72
N VAL A 154 12.53 9.47 -3.02
CA VAL A 154 11.97 8.30 -3.71
C VAL A 154 13.07 7.39 -4.27
N GLN A 155 14.07 7.97 -4.94
CA GLN A 155 15.18 7.20 -5.50
C GLN A 155 16.02 6.51 -4.42
N ASN A 156 16.25 7.18 -3.28
CA ASN A 156 16.98 6.59 -2.15
C ASN A 156 16.23 5.39 -1.53
N LYS A 157 14.89 5.44 -1.48
CA LYS A 157 14.09 4.29 -1.02
C LYS A 157 14.14 3.12 -2.01
N ALA A 158 14.05 3.39 -3.31
CA ALA A 158 14.15 2.35 -4.34
C ALA A 158 15.53 1.68 -4.32
N MET A 159 16.60 2.46 -4.19
CA MET A 159 17.96 1.93 -4.13
C MET A 159 18.22 1.11 -2.86
N LYS A 160 17.77 1.59 -1.70
CA LYS A 160 17.85 0.81 -0.44
C LYS A 160 17.12 -0.52 -0.54
N ARG A 161 15.96 -0.56 -1.20
CA ARG A 161 15.22 -1.81 -1.46
C ARG A 161 16.02 -2.75 -2.36
N LYS A 162 16.61 -2.24 -3.44
CA LYS A 162 17.44 -3.04 -4.34
C LYS A 162 18.62 -3.67 -3.59
N ILE A 163 19.33 -2.88 -2.77
CA ILE A 163 20.43 -3.37 -1.93
C ILE A 163 19.94 -4.43 -0.94
N GLN A 164 18.80 -4.22 -0.29
CA GLN A 164 18.24 -5.20 0.64
C GLN A 164 17.87 -6.51 -0.06
N GLN A 165 17.30 -6.44 -1.26
CA GLN A 165 16.95 -7.61 -2.06
C GLN A 165 18.19 -8.38 -2.51
N GLU A 166 19.24 -7.69 -2.97
CA GLU A 166 20.52 -8.30 -3.31
C GLU A 166 21.15 -9.00 -2.10
N LEU A 167 21.13 -8.35 -0.93
CA LEU A 167 21.63 -8.96 0.31
C LEU A 167 20.80 -10.18 0.74
N GLU A 168 19.48 -10.16 0.56
CA GLU A 168 18.61 -11.32 0.88
C GLU A 168 18.93 -12.52 -0.01
N VAL A 169 19.16 -12.28 -1.32
CA VAL A 169 19.61 -13.34 -2.24
C VAL A 169 20.97 -13.88 -1.81
N LEU A 170 21.93 -13.00 -1.53
CA LEU A 170 23.28 -13.40 -1.08
C LEU A 170 23.25 -14.16 0.26
N ALA A 171 22.32 -13.84 1.16
CA ALA A 171 22.18 -14.55 2.44
C ALA A 171 21.68 -15.99 2.28
N GLY A 172 20.91 -16.27 1.21
CA GLY A 172 20.51 -17.63 0.87
C GLY A 172 21.60 -18.45 0.18
N LEU A 173 22.65 -17.80 -0.34
CA LEU A 173 23.73 -18.45 -1.05
C LEU A 173 24.86 -18.80 -0.08
N ARG A 174 25.00 -20.08 0.23
CA ARG A 174 26.14 -20.62 0.97
C ARG A 174 26.79 -21.73 0.14
N HIS A 175 27.82 -21.34 -0.60
CA HIS A 175 28.53 -22.24 -1.50
C HIS A 175 30.05 -21.99 -1.41
N ARG A 176 30.86 -22.99 -1.79
CA ARG A 176 32.34 -22.91 -1.73
C ARG A 176 32.95 -22.06 -2.83
N ASN A 177 32.24 -21.94 -3.96
CA ASN A 177 32.64 -21.21 -5.16
C ASN A 177 31.72 -20.02 -5.37
#